data_AF-A0A7C7NL03-F1
#
_entry.id   AF-A0A7C7NL03-F1
#
_cell.length_a   1.000
_cell.length_b   1.000
_cell.length_c   1.000
_cell.angle_alpha   90.00
_cell.angle_beta   90.00
_cell.angle_gamma   90.00
#
_symmetry.space_group_name_H-M   'P 1'
#
loop_
_entity.id
_entity.type
_entity.pdbx_description
1 polymer ?
#
loop_
_entity_poly.entity_id
_entity_poly.type
_entity_poly.pdbx_seq_one_letter_code
_entity_poly.pdbx_strand_id
1 'polypeptide(L)'
;GLAELPVQYSDFSRWQRQWLQGEVLDAQLAYWTDQLAAAPAVLSLPTDRPRPAVQTFSGAHYHWTLNAALLGQIKAYCLSQGVTLFMFMLAVYQTVLSRHSQQLDICVGSPIAGRNRLETEGLIGFFVNGIVLRANFKQNPGFQQLLQQLKGVTLAAYAHQDLPFEVLVNALQPTRNLAYAPLAQVGFTVQNMAQTRYQATDLELSAIDGEYALSKYDMTLSLAEQDGELQGVVEYNTDLFDAARVARFMHHMEALLEVVLVDDQVPLSVVPLESLQGLPLTTMQRDLYLESVLHPDTRFNSLGYALEIDEALDLNRWRGAIEDLLAGQSVLRMRLVGEEEPFQELARLVDRPGWMPALEVLDWSAENLDAVRLEQRIQDLIYRPYDLPQDELSHYGVIKLAEAHFVVFLAVHHLLLDGVAATEHLQQLGALYALSEDIPVLSDTFDSYVSLHREQFDRQEVNAFWQQQFASVEALTMPLSSGQFGAGELIERVVEP
;
A
#
# COMPACT_ATOMS: atom_id res chain seq x y z
N GLY A 1 31.35 -24.11 41.39
CA GLY A 1 30.00 -23.70 41.82
C GLY A 1 29.66 -22.40 41.13
N LEU A 2 28.38 -22.08 40.96
CA LEU A 2 27.95 -20.79 40.43
C LEU A 2 28.37 -19.66 41.39
N ALA A 3 28.67 -18.48 40.86
CA ALA A 3 28.91 -17.29 41.66
C ALA A 3 27.63 -16.91 42.43
N GLU A 4 27.79 -16.40 43.65
CA GLU A 4 26.66 -15.96 44.47
C GLU A 4 26.01 -14.71 43.86
N LEU A 5 24.68 -14.71 43.76
CA LEU A 5 23.93 -13.56 43.22
C LEU A 5 23.83 -12.45 44.27
N PRO A 6 24.16 -11.19 43.93
CA PRO A 6 24.16 -10.08 44.89
C PRO A 6 22.76 -9.65 45.36
N VAL A 7 21.72 -10.00 44.59
CA VAL A 7 20.30 -9.70 44.87
C VAL A 7 19.43 -10.89 44.44
N GLN A 8 18.21 -10.96 44.95
CA GLN A 8 17.19 -11.93 44.53
C GLN A 8 15.99 -11.23 43.88
N TYR A 9 15.17 -11.98 43.15
CA TYR A 9 13.96 -11.41 42.51
C TYR A 9 13.02 -10.74 43.53
N SER A 10 12.91 -11.28 44.75
CA SER A 10 12.14 -10.67 45.84
C SER A 10 12.62 -9.28 46.25
N ASP A 11 13.91 -8.98 46.05
CA ASP A 11 14.50 -7.68 46.34
C ASP A 11 14.14 -6.68 45.25
N PHE A 12 14.23 -7.12 43.98
CA PHE A 12 13.73 -6.36 42.84
C PHE A 12 12.24 -6.00 42.98
N SER A 13 11.37 -6.96 43.31
CA SER A 13 9.94 -6.70 43.46
C SER A 13 9.63 -5.70 44.58
N ARG A 14 10.37 -5.76 45.69
CA ARG A 14 10.25 -4.79 46.80
C ARG A 14 10.75 -3.41 46.39
N TRP A 15 11.91 -3.35 45.75
CA TRP A 15 12.48 -2.11 45.25
C TRP A 15 11.55 -1.42 44.25
N GLN A 16 11.06 -2.13 43.23
CA GLN A 16 10.18 -1.57 42.20
C GLN A 16 8.93 -0.96 42.83
N ARG A 17 8.29 -1.66 43.78
CA ARG A 17 7.14 -1.14 44.51
C ARG A 17 7.46 0.09 45.33
N GLN A 18 8.66 0.19 45.92
CA GLN A 18 9.08 1.33 46.74
C GLN A 18 9.47 2.55 45.90
N TRP A 19 10.13 2.32 44.77
CA TRP A 19 10.59 3.36 43.88
C TRP A 19 9.47 3.95 43.03
N LEU A 20 8.54 3.11 42.54
CA LEU A 20 7.42 3.54 41.69
C LEU A 20 6.24 4.06 42.55
N GLN A 21 6.47 5.17 43.26
CA GLN A 21 5.48 5.84 44.11
C GLN A 21 5.65 7.36 44.04
N GLY A 22 4.62 8.10 44.48
CA GLY A 22 4.67 9.56 44.59
C GLY A 22 5.08 10.22 43.27
N GLU A 23 5.99 11.19 43.34
CA GLU A 23 6.44 11.98 42.18
C GLU A 23 6.99 11.14 41.02
N VAL A 24 7.62 9.99 41.30
CA VAL A 24 8.14 9.10 40.25
C VAL A 24 6.98 8.48 39.47
N LEU A 25 5.96 7.97 40.17
CA LEU A 25 4.78 7.40 39.52
C LEU A 25 4.01 8.47 38.73
N ASP A 26 3.86 9.67 39.30
CA ASP A 26 3.15 10.78 38.67
C ASP A 26 3.86 11.24 37.37
N ALA A 27 5.19 11.34 37.39
CA ALA A 27 5.98 11.69 36.20
C ALA A 27 5.86 10.62 35.10
N GLN A 28 5.95 9.34 35.48
CA GLN A 28 5.76 8.20 34.57
C GLN A 28 4.35 8.24 33.93
N LEU A 29 3.31 8.41 34.74
CA LEU A 29 1.93 8.49 34.27
C LEU A 29 1.67 9.71 33.39
N ALA A 30 2.23 10.88 33.74
CA ALA A 30 2.04 12.11 32.99
C ALA A 30 2.52 11.97 31.55
N TYR A 31 3.73 11.43 31.36
CA TYR A 31 4.28 11.16 30.02
C TYR A 31 3.37 10.24 29.22
N TRP A 32 2.99 9.08 29.78
CA TRP A 32 2.21 8.11 29.02
C TRP A 32 0.78 8.56 28.75
N THR A 33 0.18 9.33 29.67
CA THR A 33 -1.16 9.89 29.49
C THR A 33 -1.17 10.92 28.36
N ASP A 34 -0.15 11.77 28.27
CA ASP A 34 0.01 12.73 27.17
C ASP A 34 0.30 12.01 25.85
N GLN A 35 1.29 11.10 25.85
CA GLN A 35 1.74 10.39 24.65
C GLN A 35 0.63 9.53 24.01
N LEU A 36 -0.26 8.95 24.81
CA LEU A 36 -1.36 8.09 24.36
C LEU A 36 -2.72 8.79 24.39
N ALA A 37 -2.74 10.11 24.63
CA ALA A 37 -3.97 10.90 24.55
C ALA A 37 -4.59 10.78 23.16
N ALA A 38 -5.88 10.43 23.12
CA ALA A 38 -6.63 10.22 21.87
C ALA A 38 -5.96 9.23 20.90
N ALA A 39 -5.18 8.27 21.41
CA ALA A 39 -4.70 7.16 20.59
C ALA A 39 -5.90 6.37 20.02
N PRO A 40 -5.81 5.87 18.78
CA PRO A 40 -6.88 5.08 18.20
C PRO A 40 -7.13 3.83 19.04
N ALA A 41 -8.40 3.49 19.22
CA ALA A 41 -8.78 2.32 20.02
C ALA A 41 -8.40 0.99 19.34
N VAL A 42 -8.38 0.98 18.00
CA VAL A 42 -8.12 -0.21 17.18
C VAL A 42 -7.36 0.17 15.91
N LEU A 43 -6.42 -0.68 15.53
CA LEU A 43 -5.80 -0.70 14.22
C LEU A 43 -6.68 -1.51 13.25
N SER A 44 -7.24 -0.83 12.25
CA SER A 44 -8.18 -1.39 11.28
C SER A 44 -7.45 -1.98 10.07
N LEU A 45 -6.66 -3.04 10.29
CA LEU A 45 -6.03 -3.76 9.18
C LEU A 45 -7.08 -4.50 8.33
N PRO A 46 -6.87 -4.60 7.00
CA PRO A 46 -7.65 -5.48 6.16
C PRO A 46 -7.42 -6.93 6.61
N THR A 47 -8.51 -7.63 6.89
CA THR A 47 -8.52 -9.01 7.41
C THR A 47 -9.24 -9.90 6.41
N ASP A 48 -8.77 -11.14 6.24
CA ASP A 48 -9.36 -12.14 5.35
C ASP A 48 -10.65 -12.75 5.93
N ARG A 49 -10.86 -12.55 7.23
CA ARG A 49 -12.01 -13.04 7.98
C ARG A 49 -12.52 -11.97 8.94
N PRO A 50 -13.83 -11.91 9.21
CA PRO A 50 -14.37 -10.96 10.16
C PRO A 50 -13.79 -11.19 11.55
N ARG A 51 -13.41 -10.11 12.22
CA ARG A 51 -12.86 -10.19 13.58
C ARG A 51 -13.85 -10.89 14.54
N PRO A 52 -13.42 -11.95 15.25
CA PRO A 52 -14.25 -12.60 16.26
C PRO A 52 -14.67 -11.65 17.39
N ALA A 53 -15.86 -11.83 17.96
CA ALA A 53 -16.38 -11.00 19.06
C ALA A 53 -15.56 -11.12 20.36
N VAL A 54 -14.80 -12.20 20.51
CA VAL A 54 -13.86 -12.45 21.60
C VAL A 54 -12.54 -12.86 20.97
N GLN A 55 -11.45 -12.27 21.43
CA GLN A 55 -10.11 -12.50 20.92
C GLN A 55 -9.77 -13.98 20.96
N THR A 56 -9.28 -14.48 19.83
CA THR A 56 -8.74 -15.84 19.68
C THR A 56 -7.21 -15.79 19.66
N PHE A 57 -6.59 -16.96 19.78
CA PHE A 57 -5.12 -17.08 19.88
C PHE A 57 -4.54 -18.10 18.89
N SER A 58 -5.32 -18.53 17.91
CA SER A 58 -4.90 -19.48 16.87
C SER A 58 -3.81 -18.84 16.00
N GLY A 59 -2.57 -19.27 16.12
CA GLY A 59 -1.43 -18.63 15.46
C GLY A 59 -0.88 -19.43 14.28
N ALA A 60 -0.20 -18.74 13.39
CA ALA A 60 0.76 -19.31 12.45
C ALA A 60 1.98 -18.38 12.32
N HIS A 61 3.07 -18.92 11.76
CA HIS A 61 4.29 -18.15 11.51
C HIS A 61 4.52 -17.97 10.01
N TYR A 62 4.93 -16.78 9.61
CA TYR A 62 5.49 -16.50 8.28
C TYR A 62 6.95 -16.08 8.44
N HIS A 63 7.84 -16.76 7.73
CA HIS A 63 9.27 -16.47 7.76
C HIS A 63 9.64 -15.50 6.64
N TRP A 64 10.45 -14.52 6.98
CA TRP A 64 10.93 -13.48 6.10
C TRP A 64 12.44 -13.32 6.28
N THR A 65 13.17 -12.93 5.23
CA THR A 65 14.62 -12.76 5.32
C THR A 65 15.06 -11.61 4.44
N LEU A 66 15.76 -10.66 5.04
CA LEU A 66 16.44 -9.59 4.32
C LEU A 66 17.89 -9.96 4.07
N ASN A 67 18.29 -9.93 2.80
CA ASN A 67 19.66 -10.29 2.42
C ASN A 67 20.70 -9.34 3.06
N ALA A 68 21.93 -9.85 3.17
CA ALA A 68 23.03 -9.14 3.81
C ALA A 68 23.41 -7.80 3.14
N ALA A 69 23.24 -7.69 1.81
CA ALA A 69 23.59 -6.47 1.08
C ALA A 69 22.65 -5.31 1.46
N LEU A 70 21.35 -5.57 1.49
CA LEU A 70 20.35 -4.57 1.87
C LEU A 70 20.44 -4.24 3.36
N LEU A 71 20.65 -5.23 4.23
CA LEU A 71 20.91 -4.99 5.65
C LEU A 71 22.14 -4.08 5.87
N GLY A 72 23.21 -4.29 5.10
CA GLY A 72 24.40 -3.43 5.13
C GLY A 72 24.09 -1.97 4.78
N GLN A 73 23.27 -1.73 3.76
CA GLN A 73 22.82 -0.39 3.38
C GLN A 73 21.98 0.26 4.48
N ILE A 74 21.04 -0.48 5.05
CA ILE A 74 20.20 -0.01 6.17
C ILE A 74 21.06 0.36 7.37
N LYS A 75 22.06 -0.45 7.73
CA LYS A 75 22.96 -0.15 8.85
C LYS A 75 23.80 1.09 8.60
N ALA A 76 24.30 1.29 7.38
CA ALA A 76 25.03 2.50 7.00
C ALA A 76 24.13 3.75 7.09
N TYR A 77 22.88 3.64 6.63
CA TYR A 77 21.88 4.70 6.75
C TYR A 77 21.53 5.00 8.22
N CYS A 78 21.32 3.97 9.04
CA CYS A 78 21.05 4.13 10.48
C CYS A 78 22.18 4.91 11.16
N LEU A 79 23.43 4.58 10.82
CA LEU A 79 24.61 5.27 11.35
C LEU A 79 24.65 6.74 10.92
N SER A 80 24.35 7.05 9.65
CA SER A 80 24.37 8.44 9.14
C SER A 80 23.27 9.31 9.76
N GLN A 81 22.11 8.75 10.07
CA GLN A 81 20.99 9.45 10.70
C GLN A 81 21.02 9.40 12.25
N GLY A 82 21.98 8.66 12.82
CA GLY A 82 22.10 8.46 14.27
C GLY A 82 20.87 7.80 14.89
N VAL A 83 20.30 6.80 14.22
CA VAL A 83 19.17 5.98 14.68
C VAL A 83 19.60 4.51 14.81
N THR A 84 18.82 3.70 15.53
CA THR A 84 19.09 2.26 15.64
C THR A 84 18.34 1.48 14.57
N LEU A 85 18.79 0.25 14.29
CA LEU A 85 18.08 -0.69 13.41
C LEU A 85 16.63 -0.92 13.87
N PHE A 86 16.40 -0.96 15.20
CA PHE A 86 15.07 -1.05 15.78
C PHE A 86 14.18 0.13 15.37
N MET A 87 14.66 1.37 15.53
CA MET A 87 13.90 2.57 15.16
C MET A 87 13.61 2.60 13.66
N PHE A 88 14.59 2.20 12.85
CA PHE A 88 14.45 2.16 11.40
C PHE A 88 13.40 1.14 10.95
N MET A 89 13.52 -0.11 11.38
CA MET A 89 12.59 -1.17 10.99
C MET A 89 11.19 -0.95 11.59
N LEU A 90 11.08 -0.33 12.77
CA LEU A 90 9.79 0.10 13.32
C LEU A 90 9.12 1.16 12.43
N ALA A 91 9.88 2.13 11.90
CA ALA A 91 9.35 3.15 10.99
C ALA A 91 8.82 2.53 9.69
N VAL A 92 9.56 1.57 9.12
CA VAL A 92 9.13 0.80 7.94
C VAL A 92 7.83 0.05 8.26
N TYR A 93 7.81 -0.69 9.38
CA TYR A 93 6.64 -1.46 9.79
C TYR A 93 5.41 -0.56 10.01
N GLN A 94 5.54 0.54 10.76
CA GLN A 94 4.44 1.47 11.00
C GLN A 94 3.97 2.20 9.75
N THR A 95 4.86 2.46 8.78
CA THR A 95 4.48 3.01 7.48
C THR A 95 3.61 2.02 6.72
N VAL A 96 4.02 0.75 6.61
CA VAL A 96 3.23 -0.27 5.94
C VAL A 96 1.87 -0.47 6.63
N LEU A 97 1.84 -0.50 7.97
CA LEU A 97 0.58 -0.57 8.74
C LEU A 97 -0.31 0.64 8.47
N SER A 98 0.23 1.85 8.45
CA SER A 98 -0.49 3.09 8.10
C SER A 98 -1.12 2.98 6.71
N ARG A 99 -0.35 2.54 5.71
CA ARG A 99 -0.81 2.40 4.33
C ARG A 99 -1.90 1.34 4.15
N HIS A 100 -1.80 0.21 4.84
CA HIS A 100 -2.82 -0.84 4.77
C HIS A 100 -4.09 -0.51 5.57
N SER A 101 -3.96 0.17 6.71
CA SER A 101 -5.10 0.55 7.55
C SER A 101 -5.77 1.86 7.12
N GLN A 102 -5.11 2.65 6.28
CA GLN A 102 -5.46 4.05 5.97
C GLN A 102 -5.53 4.95 7.23
N GLN A 103 -4.91 4.53 8.33
CA GLN A 103 -4.85 5.30 9.57
C GLN A 103 -3.55 6.10 9.66
N LEU A 104 -3.66 7.37 10.00
CA LEU A 104 -2.51 8.28 10.12
C LEU A 104 -1.94 8.32 11.55
N ASP A 105 -2.41 7.48 12.45
CA ASP A 105 -1.99 7.41 13.84
C ASP A 105 -1.87 5.93 14.21
N ILE A 106 -0.65 5.46 14.47
CA ILE A 106 -0.35 4.03 14.54
C ILE A 106 0.32 3.72 15.87
N CYS A 107 -0.27 2.82 16.65
CA CYS A 107 0.27 2.30 17.90
C CYS A 107 0.76 0.86 17.72
N VAL A 108 2.02 0.63 18.07
CA VAL A 108 2.65 -0.70 18.04
C VAL A 108 3.16 -1.04 19.43
N GLY A 109 2.85 -2.25 19.91
CA GLY A 109 3.38 -2.76 21.17
C GLY A 109 4.82 -3.27 20.98
N SER A 110 5.69 -2.99 21.95
CA SER A 110 7.03 -3.56 22.00
C SER A 110 7.31 -4.09 23.41
N PRO A 111 7.58 -5.40 23.57
CA PRO A 111 8.13 -5.89 24.83
C PRO A 111 9.55 -5.36 25.04
N ILE A 112 9.89 -5.13 26.30
CA ILE A 112 11.22 -4.75 26.76
C ILE A 112 11.65 -5.72 27.86
N ALA A 113 12.95 -5.97 27.96
CA ALA A 113 13.49 -6.95 28.91
C ALA A 113 13.25 -6.57 30.39
N GLY A 114 13.12 -5.26 30.69
CA GLY A 114 12.97 -4.73 32.04
C GLY A 114 14.17 -4.98 32.95
N ARG A 115 15.35 -5.21 32.36
CA ARG A 115 16.64 -5.47 33.04
C ARG A 115 17.59 -4.31 32.80
N ASN A 116 17.28 -3.16 33.38
CA ASN A 116 18.04 -1.90 33.22
C ASN A 116 19.17 -1.74 34.26
N ARG A 117 19.45 -2.78 35.05
CA ARG A 117 20.45 -2.79 36.12
C ARG A 117 21.33 -4.03 36.03
N LEU A 118 22.63 -3.87 36.24
CA LEU A 118 23.62 -4.96 36.16
C LEU A 118 23.25 -6.13 37.10
N GLU A 119 22.74 -5.80 38.29
CA GLU A 119 22.34 -6.78 39.30
C GLU A 119 21.15 -7.64 38.86
N THR A 120 20.39 -7.20 37.85
CA THR A 120 19.23 -7.92 37.31
C THR A 120 19.55 -8.81 36.12
N GLU A 121 20.70 -8.68 35.46
CA GLU A 121 21.01 -9.41 34.23
C GLU A 121 21.04 -10.93 34.45
N GLY A 122 21.68 -11.39 35.52
CA GLY A 122 21.81 -12.81 35.86
C GLY A 122 20.64 -13.42 36.66
N LEU A 123 19.60 -12.64 36.97
CA LEU A 123 18.51 -13.12 37.81
C LEU A 123 17.49 -13.95 37.04
N ILE A 124 17.02 -15.02 37.66
CA ILE A 124 15.86 -15.77 37.19
C ILE A 124 14.61 -15.12 37.79
N GLY A 125 13.70 -14.62 36.94
CA GLY A 125 12.49 -13.91 37.38
C GLY A 125 11.72 -13.27 36.23
N PHE A 126 10.55 -12.69 36.53
CA PHE A 126 9.66 -12.03 35.56
C PHE A 126 9.92 -10.52 35.51
N PHE A 127 10.61 -10.06 34.47
CA PHE A 127 11.03 -8.67 34.29
C PHE A 127 10.42 -7.99 33.06
N VAL A 128 9.88 -8.77 32.11
CA VAL A 128 9.36 -8.23 30.85
C VAL A 128 8.24 -7.23 31.13
N ASN A 129 8.32 -6.07 30.48
CA ASN A 129 7.26 -5.08 30.44
C ASN A 129 6.91 -4.75 28.98
N GLY A 130 5.73 -4.18 28.74
CA GLY A 130 5.31 -3.72 27.42
C GLY A 130 5.26 -2.21 27.34
N ILE A 131 5.78 -1.64 26.26
CA ILE A 131 5.61 -0.22 25.92
C ILE A 131 4.83 -0.09 24.62
N VAL A 132 4.18 1.05 24.42
CA VAL A 132 3.46 1.38 23.18
C VAL A 132 4.22 2.48 22.46
N LEU A 133 4.60 2.23 21.21
CA LEU A 133 5.30 3.17 20.35
C LEU A 133 4.32 3.72 19.32
N ARG A 134 4.10 5.04 19.33
CA ARG A 134 3.10 5.73 18.53
C ARG A 134 3.75 6.57 17.43
N ALA A 135 3.34 6.37 16.18
CA ALA A 135 3.71 7.21 15.04
C ALA A 135 2.52 8.03 14.54
N ASN A 136 2.83 9.22 13.99
CA ASN A 136 1.83 10.13 13.43
C ASN A 136 2.22 10.52 12.00
N PHE A 137 1.31 10.26 11.06
CA PHE A 137 1.46 10.48 9.63
C PHE A 137 0.62 11.65 9.10
N LYS A 138 -0.06 12.42 9.97
CA LYS A 138 -1.03 13.48 9.58
C LYS A 138 -0.42 14.57 8.69
N GLN A 139 0.87 14.86 8.83
CA GLN A 139 1.57 15.86 8.03
C GLN A 139 2.21 15.29 6.76
N ASN A 140 1.89 14.04 6.41
CA ASN A 140 2.48 13.31 5.29
C ASN A 140 4.03 13.38 5.29
N PRO A 141 4.68 12.98 6.39
CA PRO A 141 6.13 13.13 6.53
C PRO A 141 6.88 12.30 5.48
N GLY A 142 8.07 12.77 5.12
CA GLY A 142 9.08 11.92 4.50
C GLY A 142 9.62 10.88 5.49
N PHE A 143 10.34 9.88 4.99
CA PHE A 143 10.87 8.81 5.83
C PHE A 143 11.86 9.32 6.89
N GLN A 144 12.74 10.27 6.54
CA GLN A 144 13.69 10.86 7.49
C GLN A 144 12.97 11.55 8.65
N GLN A 145 11.90 12.29 8.37
CA GLN A 145 11.12 13.02 9.36
C GLN A 145 10.43 12.07 10.33
N LEU A 146 9.82 10.99 9.81
CA LEU A 146 9.23 9.92 10.61
C LEU A 146 10.28 9.26 11.52
N LEU A 147 11.48 9.00 11.02
CA LEU A 147 12.55 8.42 11.82
C LEU A 147 12.98 9.31 12.99
N GLN A 148 13.11 10.62 12.77
CA GLN A 148 13.46 11.54 13.86
C GLN A 148 12.33 11.63 14.90
N GLN A 149 11.07 11.63 14.47
CA GLN A 149 9.93 11.52 15.36
C GLN A 149 10.01 10.23 16.20
N LEU A 150 10.21 9.08 15.55
CA LEU A 150 10.26 7.79 16.22
C LEU A 150 11.47 7.62 17.14
N LYS A 151 12.61 8.22 16.79
CA LYS A 151 13.76 8.32 17.70
C LYS A 151 13.36 9.02 18.99
N GLY A 152 12.70 10.18 18.89
CA GLY A 152 12.20 10.92 20.05
C GLY A 152 11.22 10.10 20.90
N VAL A 153 10.21 9.52 20.26
CA VAL A 153 9.19 8.68 20.92
C VAL A 153 9.82 7.47 21.61
N THR A 154 10.74 6.78 20.93
CA THR A 154 11.38 5.56 21.45
C THR A 154 12.28 5.89 22.66
N LEU A 155 13.09 6.96 22.59
CA LEU A 155 13.93 7.37 23.71
C LEU A 155 13.11 7.83 24.91
N ALA A 156 12.03 8.58 24.69
CA ALA A 156 11.12 9.01 25.74
C ALA A 156 10.37 7.82 26.36
N ALA A 157 9.94 6.86 25.55
CA ALA A 157 9.34 5.61 26.04
C ALA A 157 10.32 4.81 26.91
N TYR A 158 11.61 4.73 26.52
CA TYR A 158 12.63 4.07 27.33
C TYR A 158 12.94 4.79 28.64
N ALA A 159 12.87 6.11 28.68
CA ALA A 159 13.00 6.87 29.93
C ALA A 159 11.82 6.60 30.90
N HIS A 160 10.66 6.19 30.37
CA HIS A 160 9.44 5.93 31.13
C HIS A 160 9.03 4.44 31.12
N GLN A 161 10.00 3.54 30.91
CA GLN A 161 9.74 2.14 30.64
C GLN A 161 9.41 1.30 31.88
N ASP A 162 9.65 1.84 33.07
CA ASP A 162 9.47 1.13 34.33
C ASP A 162 8.01 1.14 34.83
N LEU A 163 7.12 1.90 34.19
CA LEU A 163 5.68 1.89 34.47
C LEU A 163 5.06 0.57 33.97
N PRO A 164 4.50 -0.29 34.84
CA PRO A 164 3.86 -1.53 34.39
C PRO A 164 2.69 -1.23 33.45
N PHE A 165 2.61 -1.97 32.34
CA PHE A 165 1.55 -1.80 31.34
C PHE A 165 0.13 -1.82 31.95
N GLU A 166 -0.12 -2.67 32.93
CA GLU A 166 -1.42 -2.74 33.62
C GLU A 166 -1.78 -1.46 34.40
N VAL A 167 -0.77 -0.79 34.97
CA VAL A 167 -0.99 0.50 35.65
C VAL A 167 -1.37 1.56 34.62
N LEU A 168 -0.72 1.55 33.47
CA LEU A 168 -1.03 2.45 32.35
C LEU A 168 -2.45 2.24 31.81
N VAL A 169 -2.85 0.99 31.54
CA VAL A 169 -4.21 0.67 31.07
C VAL A 169 -5.26 1.12 32.09
N ASN A 170 -5.00 0.91 33.39
CA ASN A 170 -5.89 1.36 34.45
C ASN A 170 -5.97 2.90 34.57
N ALA A 171 -4.89 3.63 34.25
CA ALA A 171 -4.89 5.09 34.27
C ALA A 171 -5.63 5.68 33.06
N LEU A 172 -5.39 5.13 31.86
CA LEU A 172 -6.00 5.60 30.61
C LEU A 172 -7.47 5.23 30.46
N GLN A 173 -7.92 4.15 31.12
CA GLN A 173 -9.28 3.61 30.98
C GLN A 173 -9.74 3.51 29.51
N PRO A 174 -8.96 2.91 28.60
CA PRO A 174 -9.35 2.79 27.20
C PRO A 174 -10.64 1.97 27.07
N THR A 175 -11.41 2.21 26.01
CA THR A 175 -12.64 1.45 25.72
C THR A 175 -12.35 -0.04 25.74
N ARG A 176 -12.90 -0.75 26.74
CA ARG A 176 -12.72 -2.20 26.85
C ARG A 176 -13.47 -2.90 25.73
N ASN A 177 -12.76 -3.74 25.00
CA ASN A 177 -13.32 -4.62 23.99
C ASN A 177 -12.73 -6.02 24.18
N LEU A 178 -13.57 -7.05 24.09
CA LEU A 178 -13.11 -8.44 24.22
C LEU A 178 -12.46 -8.96 22.92
N ALA A 179 -12.64 -8.27 21.80
CA ALA A 179 -12.18 -8.70 20.48
C ALA A 179 -10.69 -8.36 20.19
N TYR A 180 -10.06 -7.51 21.00
CA TYR A 180 -8.68 -7.08 20.78
C TYR A 180 -8.01 -6.54 22.05
N ALA A 181 -6.67 -6.60 22.06
CA ALA A 181 -5.85 -6.05 23.13
C ALA A 181 -5.95 -4.52 23.21
N PRO A 182 -5.92 -3.92 24.42
CA PRO A 182 -5.95 -2.46 24.58
C PRO A 182 -4.65 -1.81 24.07
N LEU A 183 -4.76 -0.59 23.54
CA LEU A 183 -3.66 0.29 23.08
C LEU A 183 -2.85 -0.17 21.87
N ALA A 184 -2.62 -1.48 21.69
CA ALA A 184 -1.91 -2.00 20.53
C ALA A 184 -2.39 -3.42 20.19
N GLN A 185 -2.71 -3.63 18.90
CA GLN A 185 -3.11 -4.94 18.38
C GLN A 185 -2.00 -5.62 17.60
N VAL A 186 -0.89 -4.91 17.36
CA VAL A 186 0.28 -5.45 16.66
C VAL A 186 1.54 -5.23 17.48
N GLY A 187 2.47 -6.18 17.36
CA GLY A 187 3.73 -6.21 18.08
C GLY A 187 4.95 -6.03 17.18
N PHE A 188 6.02 -5.46 17.71
CA PHE A 188 7.30 -5.35 17.03
C PHE A 188 8.47 -5.60 17.98
N THR A 189 9.43 -6.44 17.57
CA THR A 189 10.67 -6.66 18.32
C THR A 189 11.88 -6.78 17.39
N VAL A 190 13.04 -6.37 17.89
CA VAL A 190 14.33 -6.72 17.31
C VAL A 190 15.17 -7.37 18.41
N GLN A 191 15.55 -8.63 18.21
CA GLN A 191 16.36 -9.40 19.13
C GLN A 191 17.74 -9.65 18.55
N ASN A 192 18.75 -9.62 19.41
CA ASN A 192 20.10 -10.03 19.05
C ASN A 192 20.40 -11.33 19.82
N MET A 193 19.71 -12.41 19.49
CA MET A 193 19.89 -13.70 20.16
C MET A 193 20.92 -14.52 19.40
N ALA A 194 22.12 -14.66 19.96
CA ALA A 194 23.03 -15.72 19.56
C ALA A 194 22.36 -17.06 19.90
N GLN A 195 22.10 -17.90 18.89
CA GLN A 195 21.68 -19.28 19.12
C GLN A 195 22.73 -19.94 20.01
N THR A 196 22.38 -20.15 21.28
CA THR A 196 23.31 -20.77 22.23
C THR A 196 23.26 -22.27 21.97
N ARG A 197 24.14 -22.76 21.09
CA ARG A 197 24.41 -24.21 21.02
C ARG A 197 25.11 -24.61 22.30
N TYR A 198 24.40 -25.32 23.16
CA TYR A 198 25.00 -25.89 24.35
C TYR A 198 25.79 -27.14 23.93
N GLN A 199 27.10 -26.97 23.74
CA GLN A 199 28.03 -28.09 23.63
C GLN A 199 28.56 -28.42 25.02
N ALA A 200 28.15 -29.56 25.56
CA ALA A 200 28.85 -30.19 26.68
C ALA A 200 29.99 -31.06 26.11
N THR A 201 30.97 -31.42 26.96
CA THR A 201 32.10 -32.28 26.58
C THR A 201 31.69 -33.64 25.98
N ASP A 202 30.49 -34.11 26.31
CA ASP A 202 29.97 -35.44 26.00
C ASP A 202 28.57 -35.43 25.35
N LEU A 203 27.95 -34.27 25.16
CA LEU A 203 26.59 -34.13 24.63
C LEU A 203 26.45 -32.90 23.74
N GLU A 204 25.76 -33.08 22.61
CA GLU A 204 25.25 -32.00 21.79
C GLU A 204 23.76 -31.82 22.07
N LEU A 205 23.37 -30.65 22.56
CA LEU A 205 21.98 -30.31 22.83
C LEU A 205 21.48 -29.41 21.69
N SER A 206 20.47 -29.88 20.97
CA SER A 206 19.70 -29.09 20.02
C SER A 206 18.30 -28.85 20.58
N ALA A 207 17.76 -27.66 20.34
CA ALA A 207 16.34 -27.40 20.58
C ALA A 207 15.51 -28.19 19.56
N ILE A 208 14.37 -28.73 20.01
CA ILE A 208 13.33 -29.23 19.11
C ILE A 208 12.31 -28.11 19.00
N ASP A 209 12.20 -27.50 17.84
CA ASP A 209 11.20 -26.47 17.59
C ASP A 209 9.81 -27.11 17.61
N GLY A 210 8.99 -26.70 18.58
CA GLY A 210 7.60 -27.13 18.69
C GLY A 210 6.68 -26.17 17.98
N GLU A 211 5.97 -26.63 16.94
CA GLU A 211 4.95 -25.87 16.21
C GLU A 211 3.63 -25.73 17.00
N TYR A 212 3.69 -25.24 18.24
CA TYR A 212 2.50 -24.65 18.87
C TYR A 212 2.48 -23.17 18.55
N ALA A 213 2.01 -22.82 17.35
CA ALA A 213 1.84 -21.44 16.96
C ALA A 213 0.59 -20.85 17.64
N LEU A 214 0.81 -20.00 18.63
CA LEU A 214 -0.22 -19.17 19.25
C LEU A 214 0.06 -17.73 18.87
N SER A 215 -0.98 -16.93 18.64
CA SER A 215 -0.82 -15.49 18.39
C SER A 215 -1.51 -14.67 19.47
N LYS A 216 -0.74 -13.90 20.25
CA LYS A 216 -1.28 -13.07 21.35
C LYS A 216 -1.85 -11.73 20.89
N TYR A 217 -1.46 -11.32 19.70
CA TYR A 217 -1.85 -10.09 19.03
C TYR A 217 -2.51 -10.46 17.71
N ASP A 218 -2.95 -9.47 16.94
CA ASP A 218 -3.38 -9.72 15.57
C ASP A 218 -2.18 -10.17 14.72
N MET A 219 -1.05 -9.47 14.89
CA MET A 219 0.21 -9.75 14.20
C MET A 219 1.40 -9.25 15.04
N THR A 220 2.50 -9.99 15.11
CA THR A 220 3.76 -9.59 15.75
C THR A 220 4.92 -9.86 14.82
N LEU A 221 5.67 -8.82 14.46
CA LEU A 221 6.92 -8.94 13.70
C LEU A 221 8.11 -9.00 14.67
N SER A 222 8.86 -10.09 14.63
CA SER A 222 10.09 -10.27 15.39
C SER A 222 11.27 -10.42 14.46
N LEU A 223 12.26 -9.55 14.60
CA LEU A 223 13.46 -9.54 13.76
C LEU A 223 14.68 -9.98 14.56
N ALA A 224 15.59 -10.72 13.93
CA ALA A 224 16.88 -11.08 14.51
C ALA A 224 17.98 -11.03 13.46
N GLU A 225 19.15 -10.52 13.85
CA GLU A 225 20.33 -10.61 13.02
C GLU A 225 20.96 -11.99 13.18
N GLN A 226 21.12 -12.72 12.08
CA GLN A 226 21.75 -14.02 12.06
C GLN A 226 22.60 -14.17 10.79
N ASP A 227 23.85 -14.61 10.95
CA ASP A 227 24.77 -14.90 9.85
C ASP A 227 24.96 -13.74 8.83
N GLY A 228 24.80 -12.49 9.29
CA GLY A 228 24.91 -11.29 8.46
C GLY A 228 23.63 -10.90 7.71
N GLU A 229 22.54 -11.65 7.90
CA GLU A 229 21.21 -11.38 7.36
C GLU A 229 20.25 -10.94 8.48
N LEU A 230 19.13 -10.33 8.11
CA LEU A 230 18.06 -10.00 9.05
C LEU A 230 16.91 -10.97 8.83
N GLN A 231 16.77 -11.91 9.74
CA GLN A 231 15.66 -12.86 9.74
C GLN A 231 14.46 -12.23 10.44
N GLY A 232 13.27 -12.44 9.86
CA GLY A 232 12.01 -12.02 10.44
C GLY A 232 11.06 -13.19 10.61
N VAL A 233 10.32 -13.20 11.71
CA VAL A 233 9.21 -14.11 11.95
C VAL A 233 7.98 -13.24 12.23
N VAL A 234 6.94 -13.44 11.43
CA VAL A 234 5.62 -12.86 11.67
C VAL A 234 4.74 -13.90 12.31
N GLU A 235 4.41 -13.70 13.58
CA GLU A 235 3.35 -14.44 14.28
C GLU A 235 2.02 -13.74 14.00
N TYR A 236 1.03 -14.44 13.45
CA TYR A 236 -0.26 -13.84 13.09
C TYR A 236 -1.44 -14.71 13.50
N ASN A 237 -2.57 -14.08 13.78
CA ASN A 237 -3.82 -14.76 14.11
C ASN A 237 -4.51 -15.29 12.84
N THR A 238 -4.60 -16.62 12.73
CA THR A 238 -5.20 -17.32 11.59
C THR A 238 -6.72 -17.15 11.47
N ASP A 239 -7.39 -16.75 12.55
CA ASP A 239 -8.81 -16.37 12.51
C ASP A 239 -9.02 -14.97 11.90
N LEU A 240 -7.95 -14.22 11.60
CA LEU A 240 -7.97 -12.90 10.98
C LEU A 240 -7.27 -12.86 9.61
N PHE A 241 -6.14 -13.55 9.47
CA PHE A 241 -5.28 -13.44 8.29
C PHE A 241 -4.93 -14.78 7.66
N ASP A 242 -4.84 -14.78 6.33
CA ASP A 242 -4.22 -15.82 5.53
C ASP A 242 -2.72 -15.57 5.34
N ALA A 243 -1.97 -16.65 5.18
CA ALA A 243 -0.53 -16.59 4.93
C ALA A 243 -0.17 -15.69 3.73
N ALA A 244 -1.00 -15.69 2.68
CA ALA A 244 -0.80 -14.86 1.50
C ALA A 244 -0.86 -13.36 1.82
N ARG A 245 -1.78 -12.93 2.71
CA ARG A 245 -1.85 -11.52 3.13
C ARG A 245 -0.62 -11.12 3.93
N VAL A 246 -0.20 -11.96 4.86
CA VAL A 246 1.01 -11.72 5.66
C VAL A 246 2.27 -11.66 4.78
N ALA A 247 2.37 -12.55 3.79
CA ALA A 247 3.45 -12.51 2.79
C ALA A 247 3.50 -11.17 2.05
N ARG A 248 2.33 -10.66 1.61
CA ARG A 248 2.23 -9.34 0.97
C ARG A 248 2.65 -8.20 1.90
N PHE A 249 2.25 -8.21 3.18
CA PHE A 249 2.73 -7.23 4.16
C PHE A 249 4.27 -7.18 4.20
N MET A 250 4.92 -8.34 4.21
CA MET A 250 6.38 -8.42 4.22
C MET A 250 7.00 -7.99 2.90
N HIS A 251 6.40 -8.31 1.76
CA HIS A 251 6.84 -7.80 0.46
C HIS A 251 6.74 -6.27 0.37
N HIS A 252 5.68 -5.68 0.93
CA HIS A 252 5.50 -4.22 0.97
C HIS A 252 6.54 -3.54 1.86
N MET A 253 7.01 -4.22 2.90
CA MET A 253 8.16 -3.73 3.67
C MET A 253 9.43 -3.72 2.82
N GLU A 254 9.70 -4.75 2.02
CA GLU A 254 10.85 -4.79 1.11
C GLU A 254 10.80 -3.68 0.05
N ALA A 255 9.65 -3.51 -0.62
CA ALA A 255 9.47 -2.44 -1.61
C ALA A 255 9.70 -1.04 -0.99
N LEU A 256 9.17 -0.82 0.22
CA LEU A 256 9.39 0.42 0.95
C LEU A 256 10.89 0.63 1.26
N LEU A 257 11.60 -0.42 1.68
CA LEU A 257 13.04 -0.35 1.98
C LEU A 257 13.85 0.10 0.75
N GLU A 258 13.53 -0.41 -0.43
CA GLU A 258 14.21 -0.03 -1.67
C GLU A 258 14.03 1.46 -2.01
N VAL A 259 12.83 2.00 -1.82
CA VAL A 259 12.55 3.42 -2.11
C VAL A 259 13.22 4.34 -1.09
N VAL A 260 13.05 4.08 0.21
CA VAL A 260 13.51 5.03 1.27
C VAL A 260 15.03 5.08 1.40
N LEU A 261 15.75 4.07 0.91
CA LEU A 261 17.20 4.10 0.84
C LEU A 261 17.74 4.93 -0.33
N VAL A 262 16.91 5.18 -1.36
CA VAL A 262 17.25 6.03 -2.51
C VAL A 262 16.88 7.48 -2.24
N ASP A 263 15.65 7.72 -1.79
CA ASP A 263 15.15 9.05 -1.43
C ASP A 263 14.27 8.99 -0.17
N ASP A 264 14.80 9.52 0.93
CA ASP A 264 14.15 9.52 2.24
C ASP A 264 13.29 10.78 2.50
N GLN A 265 13.19 11.68 1.52
CA GLN A 265 12.38 12.90 1.60
C GLN A 265 11.02 12.76 0.90
N VAL A 266 10.83 11.73 0.06
CA VAL A 266 9.56 11.47 -0.60
C VAL A 266 8.45 11.29 0.44
N PRO A 267 7.31 11.98 0.31
CA PRO A 267 6.19 11.80 1.23
C PRO A 267 5.71 10.35 1.25
N LEU A 268 5.55 9.77 2.44
CA LEU A 268 5.28 8.33 2.59
C LEU A 268 3.91 7.89 2.03
N SER A 269 2.97 8.81 1.82
CA SER A 269 1.68 8.48 1.19
C SER A 269 1.79 8.11 -0.29
N VAL A 270 2.87 8.52 -0.98
CA VAL A 270 3.05 8.31 -2.42
C VAL A 270 4.16 7.31 -2.74
N VAL A 271 4.84 6.77 -1.72
CA VAL A 271 5.83 5.71 -1.91
C VAL A 271 5.10 4.44 -2.35
N PRO A 272 5.43 3.87 -3.53
CA PRO A 272 4.87 2.61 -3.95
C PRO A 272 5.26 1.51 -2.95
N LEU A 273 4.28 0.70 -2.54
CA LEU A 273 4.52 -0.47 -1.68
C LEU A 273 4.60 -1.77 -2.46
N GLU A 274 4.55 -1.72 -3.78
CA GLU A 274 4.79 -2.87 -4.66
C GLU A 274 5.93 -2.53 -5.61
N SER A 275 6.72 -3.55 -5.98
CA SER A 275 7.61 -3.42 -7.13
C SER A 275 6.79 -2.93 -8.33
N LEU A 276 7.23 -1.88 -9.01
CA LEU A 276 6.52 -1.23 -10.11
C LEU A 276 6.39 -2.16 -11.34
N GLN A 277 5.57 -3.20 -11.26
CA GLN A 277 5.06 -3.92 -12.43
C GLN A 277 3.76 -3.25 -12.89
N GLY A 278 3.89 -2.01 -13.37
CA GLY A 278 2.77 -1.20 -13.84
C GLY A 278 2.73 0.20 -13.23
N LEU A 279 2.00 1.09 -13.88
CA LEU A 279 1.78 2.46 -13.48
C LEU A 279 0.52 2.57 -12.62
N PRO A 280 0.56 3.31 -11.50
CA PRO A 280 -0.64 3.59 -10.73
C PRO A 280 -1.65 4.41 -11.54
N LEU A 281 -2.94 4.20 -11.30
CA LEU A 281 -3.95 5.10 -11.86
C LEU A 281 -3.80 6.50 -11.27
N THR A 282 -3.89 7.51 -12.13
CA THR A 282 -4.12 8.88 -11.66
C THR A 282 -5.46 8.97 -10.92
N THR A 283 -5.66 9.98 -10.07
CA THR A 283 -6.92 10.18 -9.34
C THR A 283 -8.14 10.17 -10.27
N MET A 284 -8.04 10.85 -11.42
CA MET A 284 -9.12 10.88 -12.40
C MET A 284 -9.36 9.51 -13.04
N GLN A 285 -8.29 8.79 -13.41
CA GLN A 285 -8.43 7.43 -13.94
C GLN A 285 -9.03 6.48 -12.90
N ARG A 286 -8.70 6.63 -11.63
CA ARG A 286 -9.29 5.86 -10.54
C ARG A 286 -10.80 6.09 -10.43
N ASP A 287 -11.24 7.34 -10.53
CA ASP A 287 -12.67 7.68 -10.48
C ASP A 287 -13.42 7.13 -11.71
N LEU A 288 -12.82 7.22 -12.90
CA LEU A 288 -13.36 6.61 -14.13
C LEU A 288 -13.46 5.08 -14.01
N TYR A 289 -12.45 4.42 -13.43
CA TYR A 289 -12.47 2.97 -13.19
C TYR A 289 -13.58 2.58 -12.22
N LEU A 290 -13.69 3.29 -11.09
CA LEU A 290 -14.75 3.07 -10.10
C LEU A 290 -16.14 3.22 -10.72
N GLU A 291 -16.37 4.29 -11.48
CA GLU A 291 -17.65 4.52 -12.14
C GLU A 291 -18.01 3.37 -13.11
N SER A 292 -17.04 2.91 -13.92
CA SER A 292 -17.26 1.77 -14.83
C SER A 292 -17.53 0.46 -14.09
N VAL A 293 -16.90 0.23 -12.93
CA VAL A 293 -17.15 -0.95 -12.09
C VAL A 293 -18.50 -0.87 -11.38
N LEU A 294 -18.89 0.30 -10.88
CA LEU A 294 -20.16 0.53 -10.19
C LEU A 294 -21.35 0.51 -11.15
N HIS A 295 -21.14 0.96 -12.39
CA HIS A 295 -22.15 1.02 -13.43
C HIS A 295 -21.66 0.32 -14.72
N PRO A 296 -21.65 -1.03 -14.77
CA PRO A 296 -21.09 -1.78 -15.90
C PRO A 296 -21.73 -1.47 -17.26
N ASP A 297 -22.99 -1.04 -17.28
CA ASP A 297 -23.71 -0.67 -18.50
C ASP A 297 -23.45 0.79 -18.94
N THR A 298 -22.59 1.53 -18.22
CA THR A 298 -22.29 2.93 -18.52
C THR A 298 -21.60 3.09 -19.87
N ARG A 299 -21.99 4.15 -20.58
CA ARG A 299 -21.32 4.61 -21.81
C ARG A 299 -20.59 5.94 -21.61
N PHE A 300 -20.63 6.49 -20.39
CA PHE A 300 -20.06 7.81 -20.09
C PHE A 300 -18.55 7.85 -20.27
N ASN A 301 -17.89 6.72 -20.02
CA ASN A 301 -16.44 6.59 -20.14
C ASN A 301 -16.00 6.03 -21.50
N SER A 302 -16.89 6.02 -22.48
CA SER A 302 -16.60 5.60 -23.85
C SER A 302 -16.34 6.82 -24.71
N LEU A 303 -15.23 6.80 -25.42
CA LEU A 303 -14.76 7.86 -26.31
C LEU A 303 -14.43 7.24 -27.67
N GLY A 304 -14.35 8.07 -28.70
CA GLY A 304 -13.89 7.64 -30.00
C GLY A 304 -14.27 8.59 -31.11
N TYR A 305 -13.99 8.16 -32.33
CA TYR A 305 -14.33 8.90 -33.55
C TYR A 305 -14.53 7.93 -34.71
N ALA A 306 -15.21 8.40 -35.74
CA ALA A 306 -15.28 7.74 -37.04
C ALA A 306 -14.98 8.73 -38.15
N LEU A 307 -14.34 8.24 -39.22
CA LEU A 307 -14.08 8.98 -40.44
C LEU A 307 -14.58 8.20 -41.65
N GLU A 308 -15.28 8.90 -42.51
CA GLU A 308 -15.73 8.41 -43.80
C GLU A 308 -14.64 8.66 -44.87
N ILE A 309 -14.43 7.66 -45.72
CA ILE A 309 -13.41 7.64 -46.77
C ILE A 309 -14.10 7.27 -48.08
N ASP A 310 -14.20 8.22 -49.00
CA ASP A 310 -14.82 8.07 -50.33
C ASP A 310 -13.85 7.54 -51.41
N GLU A 311 -12.83 6.79 -50.98
CA GLU A 311 -11.81 6.21 -51.84
C GLU A 311 -11.50 4.75 -51.44
N ALA A 312 -10.69 4.06 -52.26
CA ALA A 312 -10.19 2.74 -51.91
C ALA A 312 -9.23 2.82 -50.70
N LEU A 313 -9.43 1.97 -49.70
CA LEU A 313 -8.59 1.88 -48.50
C LEU A 313 -7.62 0.70 -48.59
N ASP A 314 -6.32 0.97 -48.43
CA ASP A 314 -5.31 -0.08 -48.28
C ASP A 314 -5.27 -0.56 -46.82
N LEU A 315 -5.92 -1.70 -46.55
CA LEU A 315 -6.02 -2.27 -45.21
C LEU A 315 -4.66 -2.66 -44.60
N ASN A 316 -3.67 -3.03 -45.42
CA ASN A 316 -2.35 -3.38 -44.90
C ASN A 316 -1.60 -2.13 -44.48
N ARG A 317 -1.66 -1.07 -45.28
CA ARG A 317 -1.06 0.23 -44.92
C ARG A 317 -1.77 0.85 -43.72
N TRP A 318 -3.10 0.74 -43.64
CA TRP A 318 -3.88 1.19 -42.48
C TRP A 318 -3.48 0.47 -41.20
N ARG A 319 -3.34 -0.87 -41.27
CA ARG A 319 -2.85 -1.67 -40.13
C ARG A 319 -1.43 -1.28 -39.73
N GLY A 320 -0.53 -1.09 -40.70
CA GLY A 320 0.85 -0.65 -40.42
C GLY A 320 0.90 0.72 -39.73
N ALA A 321 0.08 1.67 -40.16
CA ALA A 321 -0.03 2.98 -39.50
C ALA A 321 -0.53 2.86 -38.04
N ILE A 322 -1.46 1.95 -37.76
CA ILE A 322 -1.87 1.66 -36.38
C ILE A 322 -0.70 1.09 -35.58
N GLU A 323 0.01 0.11 -36.13
CA GLU A 323 1.17 -0.53 -35.49
C GLU A 323 2.29 0.47 -35.14
N ASP A 324 2.65 1.35 -36.09
CA ASP A 324 3.67 2.38 -35.90
C ASP A 324 3.25 3.40 -34.83
N LEU A 325 1.97 3.81 -34.82
CA LEU A 325 1.43 4.69 -33.79
C LEU A 325 1.48 4.04 -32.40
N LEU A 326 1.07 2.77 -32.30
CA LEU A 326 1.13 2.02 -31.06
C LEU A 326 2.57 1.85 -30.59
N ALA A 327 3.54 1.62 -31.48
CA ALA A 327 4.95 1.50 -31.12
C ALA A 327 5.51 2.81 -30.52
N GLY A 328 5.10 3.96 -31.07
CA GLY A 328 5.53 5.28 -30.62
C GLY A 328 4.89 5.77 -29.31
N GLN A 329 3.72 5.23 -28.92
CA GLN A 329 2.93 5.74 -27.79
C GLN A 329 2.51 4.62 -26.83
N SER A 330 3.17 4.51 -25.67
CA SER A 330 2.92 3.43 -24.69
C SER A 330 1.50 3.41 -24.14
N VAL A 331 0.86 4.58 -23.98
CA VAL A 331 -0.52 4.69 -23.48
C VAL A 331 -1.51 3.87 -24.30
N LEU A 332 -1.30 3.74 -25.62
CA LEU A 332 -2.19 2.99 -26.51
C LEU A 332 -2.07 1.47 -26.35
N ARG A 333 -1.04 0.99 -25.65
CA ARG A 333 -0.77 -0.43 -25.39
C ARG A 333 -1.10 -0.85 -23.96
N MET A 334 -1.46 0.10 -23.11
CA MET A 334 -1.73 -0.14 -21.71
C MET A 334 -2.92 -1.08 -21.53
N ARG A 335 -2.79 -2.01 -20.59
CA ARG A 335 -3.89 -2.85 -20.10
C ARG A 335 -4.18 -2.49 -18.66
N LEU A 336 -5.47 -2.48 -18.32
CA LEU A 336 -5.87 -2.39 -16.93
C LEU A 336 -5.75 -3.76 -16.27
N VAL A 337 -5.09 -3.80 -15.11
CA VAL A 337 -5.01 -5.00 -14.26
C VAL A 337 -5.63 -4.63 -12.93
N GLY A 338 -6.78 -5.23 -12.60
CA GLY A 338 -7.44 -5.04 -11.31
C GLY A 338 -6.64 -5.73 -10.20
N GLU A 339 -6.55 -5.09 -9.04
CA GLU A 339 -5.91 -5.68 -7.87
C GLU A 339 -6.95 -6.49 -7.07
N GLU A 340 -6.56 -7.68 -6.61
CA GLU A 340 -7.46 -8.55 -5.82
C GLU A 340 -7.83 -7.93 -4.47
N GLU A 341 -7.05 -6.96 -3.97
CA GLU A 341 -7.22 -6.34 -2.67
C GLU A 341 -7.10 -4.81 -2.76
N PRO A 342 -8.23 -4.08 -2.94
CA PRO A 342 -8.32 -2.68 -3.37
C PRO A 342 -7.75 -1.63 -2.39
N PHE A 343 -7.12 -2.05 -1.31
CA PHE A 343 -6.79 -1.19 -0.16
C PHE A 343 -5.66 -0.17 -0.43
N GLN A 344 -4.91 -0.33 -1.53
CA GLN A 344 -3.85 0.62 -1.91
C GLN A 344 -4.05 1.20 -3.31
N GLU A 345 -4.26 0.35 -4.31
CA GLU A 345 -4.63 0.73 -5.67
C GLU A 345 -5.74 -0.22 -6.15
N LEU A 346 -6.75 0.32 -6.82
CA LEU A 346 -7.89 -0.47 -7.30
C LEU A 346 -7.54 -1.27 -8.57
N ALA A 347 -6.63 -0.73 -9.36
CA ALA A 347 -6.09 -1.30 -10.57
C ALA A 347 -4.81 -0.55 -10.97
N ARG A 348 -4.02 -1.15 -11.87
CA ARG A 348 -2.80 -0.57 -12.47
C ARG A 348 -2.89 -0.59 -14.00
N LEU A 349 -2.14 0.30 -14.65
CA LEU A 349 -1.90 0.26 -16.09
C LEU A 349 -0.57 -0.43 -16.39
N VAL A 350 -0.61 -1.51 -17.16
CA VAL A 350 0.57 -2.28 -17.54
C VAL A 350 0.82 -2.12 -19.04
N ASP A 351 2.00 -1.61 -19.41
CA ASP A 351 2.41 -1.54 -20.82
C ASP A 351 2.64 -2.96 -21.36
N ARG A 352 2.26 -3.16 -22.62
CA ARG A 352 2.48 -4.40 -23.37
C ARG A 352 3.28 -4.08 -24.63
N PRO A 353 4.62 -3.96 -24.54
CA PRO A 353 5.45 -3.71 -25.71
C PRO A 353 5.23 -4.76 -26.82
N GLY A 354 4.97 -4.30 -28.04
CA GLY A 354 4.68 -5.18 -29.19
C GLY A 354 3.27 -5.77 -29.22
N TRP A 355 2.39 -5.42 -28.27
CA TRP A 355 0.97 -5.75 -28.38
C TRP A 355 0.28 -4.90 -29.45
N MET A 356 -0.64 -5.52 -30.20
CA MET A 356 -1.46 -4.86 -31.21
C MET A 356 -2.91 -5.34 -31.09
N PRO A 357 -3.91 -4.44 -31.09
CA PRO A 357 -5.31 -4.82 -31.09
C PRO A 357 -5.70 -5.46 -32.43
N ALA A 358 -6.69 -6.34 -32.39
CA ALA A 358 -7.29 -6.85 -33.62
C ALA A 358 -7.99 -5.71 -34.38
N LEU A 359 -7.68 -5.58 -35.68
CA LEU A 359 -8.42 -4.69 -36.57
C LEU A 359 -9.73 -5.37 -36.99
N GLU A 360 -10.85 -4.87 -36.49
CA GLU A 360 -12.18 -5.37 -36.86
C GLU A 360 -12.53 -4.91 -38.27
N VAL A 361 -12.92 -5.83 -39.15
CA VAL A 361 -13.34 -5.50 -40.53
C VAL A 361 -14.77 -5.98 -40.73
N LEU A 362 -15.68 -5.02 -40.88
CA LEU A 362 -17.10 -5.23 -41.10
C LEU A 362 -17.46 -4.93 -42.55
N ASP A 363 -18.32 -5.74 -43.16
CA ASP A 363 -18.83 -5.50 -44.51
C ASP A 363 -20.34 -5.22 -44.47
N TRP A 364 -20.71 -3.95 -44.61
CA TRP A 364 -22.11 -3.48 -44.65
C TRP A 364 -22.52 -3.09 -46.07
N SER A 365 -21.73 -3.44 -47.09
CA SER A 365 -21.98 -3.02 -48.47
C SER A 365 -23.28 -3.57 -49.08
N ALA A 366 -23.83 -4.64 -48.50
CA ALA A 366 -25.11 -5.20 -48.90
C ALA A 366 -26.32 -4.64 -48.11
N GLU A 367 -26.08 -3.83 -47.07
CA GLU A 367 -27.12 -3.49 -46.09
C GLU A 367 -27.95 -2.24 -46.46
N ASN A 368 -27.53 -1.45 -47.46
CA ASN A 368 -28.24 -0.25 -47.95
C ASN A 368 -28.73 0.67 -46.80
N LEU A 369 -27.83 0.98 -45.87
CA LEU A 369 -28.12 1.83 -44.72
C LEU A 369 -28.30 3.29 -45.18
N ASP A 370 -29.34 3.96 -44.69
CA ASP A 370 -29.43 5.42 -44.81
C ASP A 370 -28.45 6.11 -43.83
N ALA A 371 -28.19 7.40 -44.05
CA ALA A 371 -27.20 8.15 -43.26
C ALA A 371 -27.48 8.13 -41.74
N VAL A 372 -28.76 8.18 -41.36
CA VAL A 372 -29.17 8.20 -39.93
C VAL A 372 -28.89 6.84 -39.28
N ARG A 373 -29.23 5.74 -39.96
CA ARG A 373 -28.97 4.38 -39.46
C ARG A 373 -27.47 4.06 -39.46
N LEU A 374 -26.73 4.54 -40.46
CA LEU A 374 -25.29 4.39 -40.53
C LEU A 374 -24.63 5.09 -39.34
N GLU A 375 -24.95 6.36 -39.11
CA GLU A 375 -24.45 7.14 -37.97
C GLU A 375 -24.78 6.46 -36.64
N GLN A 376 -26.04 6.04 -36.44
CA GLN A 376 -26.46 5.40 -35.21
C GLN A 376 -25.70 4.09 -34.94
N ARG A 377 -25.50 3.24 -35.95
CA ARG A 377 -24.75 1.99 -35.79
C ARG A 377 -23.27 2.23 -35.51
N ILE A 378 -22.66 3.23 -36.14
CA ILE A 378 -21.28 3.60 -35.84
C ILE A 378 -21.18 4.12 -34.41
N GLN A 379 -22.12 4.96 -33.96
CA GLN A 379 -22.16 5.42 -32.57
C GLN A 379 -22.33 4.28 -31.58
N ASP A 380 -23.14 3.26 -31.88
CA ASP A 380 -23.27 2.08 -31.01
C ASP A 380 -22.00 1.20 -30.95
N LEU A 381 -21.15 1.23 -32.00
CA LEU A 381 -19.84 0.59 -31.97
C LEU A 381 -18.83 1.37 -31.11
N ILE A 382 -18.89 2.71 -31.14
CA ILE A 382 -17.96 3.59 -30.42
C ILE A 382 -18.35 3.73 -28.94
N TYR A 383 -19.61 4.09 -28.69
CA TYR A 383 -20.14 4.40 -27.36
C TYR A 383 -20.81 3.17 -26.76
N ARG A 384 -19.98 2.24 -26.31
CA ARG A 384 -20.36 0.95 -25.74
C ARG A 384 -19.85 0.78 -24.30
N PRO A 385 -20.50 -0.02 -23.46
CA PRO A 385 -19.95 -0.39 -22.15
C PRO A 385 -18.65 -1.20 -22.27
N TYR A 386 -17.84 -1.19 -21.21
CA TYR A 386 -16.59 -1.96 -21.08
C TYR A 386 -16.64 -2.81 -19.80
N ASP A 387 -16.36 -4.10 -19.90
CA ASP A 387 -16.22 -5.02 -18.77
C ASP A 387 -14.79 -4.97 -18.22
N LEU A 388 -14.52 -3.99 -17.34
CA LEU A 388 -13.20 -3.81 -16.75
C LEU A 388 -12.96 -4.74 -15.55
N PRO A 389 -11.74 -5.28 -15.37
CA PRO A 389 -10.51 -5.05 -16.15
C PRO A 389 -10.30 -6.02 -17.33
N GLN A 390 -11.34 -6.73 -17.79
CA GLN A 390 -11.19 -7.81 -18.76
C GLN A 390 -11.05 -7.30 -20.20
N ASP A 391 -11.85 -6.31 -20.56
CA ASP A 391 -11.90 -5.76 -21.90
C ASP A 391 -10.64 -5.00 -22.31
N GLU A 392 -10.37 -5.01 -23.61
CA GLU A 392 -9.36 -4.14 -24.19
C GLU A 392 -9.86 -2.69 -24.20
N LEU A 393 -8.97 -1.76 -23.88
CA LEU A 393 -9.34 -0.36 -23.71
C LEU A 393 -9.44 0.38 -25.05
N SER A 394 -8.94 -0.17 -26.16
CA SER A 394 -8.96 0.43 -27.49
C SER A 394 -9.33 -0.61 -28.56
N HIS A 395 -10.18 -0.19 -29.50
CA HIS A 395 -10.69 -1.02 -30.59
C HIS A 395 -10.67 -0.23 -31.89
N TYR A 396 -10.01 -0.79 -32.90
CA TYR A 396 -9.88 -0.21 -34.23
C TYR A 396 -10.75 -1.00 -35.19
N GLY A 397 -11.54 -0.30 -36.00
CA GLY A 397 -12.40 -0.94 -36.97
C GLY A 397 -12.44 -0.26 -38.32
N VAL A 398 -12.74 -1.06 -39.33
CA VAL A 398 -13.01 -0.65 -40.72
C VAL A 398 -14.35 -1.23 -41.15
N ILE A 399 -15.22 -0.40 -41.67
CA ILE A 399 -16.52 -0.75 -42.20
C ILE A 399 -16.48 -0.50 -43.71
N LYS A 400 -16.71 -1.53 -44.50
CA LYS A 400 -16.86 -1.41 -45.95
C LYS A 400 -18.32 -1.12 -46.30
N LEU A 401 -18.56 0.02 -46.96
CA LEU A 401 -19.88 0.44 -47.44
C LEU A 401 -20.03 0.24 -48.95
N ALA A 402 -18.94 0.36 -49.71
CA ALA A 402 -18.88 0.00 -51.13
C ALA A 402 -17.45 -0.38 -51.54
N GLU A 403 -17.17 -0.51 -52.85
CA GLU A 403 -15.83 -0.84 -53.36
C GLU A 403 -14.77 0.24 -53.05
N ALA A 404 -15.19 1.52 -53.05
CA ALA A 404 -14.36 2.68 -52.75
C ALA A 404 -15.04 3.61 -51.73
N HIS A 405 -15.71 3.02 -50.75
CA HIS A 405 -16.40 3.77 -49.69
C HIS A 405 -16.30 3.01 -48.38
N PHE A 406 -15.59 3.58 -47.42
CA PHE A 406 -15.28 2.96 -46.14
C PHE A 406 -15.52 3.93 -44.99
N VAL A 407 -15.75 3.39 -43.81
CA VAL A 407 -15.66 4.14 -42.54
C VAL A 407 -14.60 3.49 -41.69
N VAL A 408 -13.66 4.27 -41.16
CA VAL A 408 -12.72 3.81 -40.13
C VAL A 408 -13.15 4.40 -38.80
N PHE A 409 -13.01 3.64 -37.71
CA PHE A 409 -13.35 4.12 -36.38
C PHE A 409 -12.37 3.67 -35.32
N LEU A 410 -12.28 4.47 -34.26
CA LEU A 410 -11.66 4.12 -32.98
C LEU A 410 -12.76 4.16 -31.93
N ALA A 411 -12.90 3.07 -31.17
CA ALA A 411 -13.64 3.03 -29.91
C ALA A 411 -12.65 2.83 -28.77
N VAL A 412 -12.64 3.71 -27.78
CA VAL A 412 -11.63 3.74 -26.72
C VAL A 412 -12.25 4.10 -25.37
N HIS A 413 -11.79 3.50 -24.29
CA HIS A 413 -12.17 3.92 -22.95
C HIS A 413 -11.43 5.20 -22.58
N HIS A 414 -12.12 6.13 -21.90
CA HIS A 414 -11.60 7.42 -21.44
C HIS A 414 -10.44 7.30 -20.42
N LEU A 415 -10.10 6.06 -20.03
CA LEU A 415 -8.92 5.76 -19.21
C LEU A 415 -7.61 6.00 -19.98
N LEU A 416 -7.64 5.83 -21.31
CA LEU A 416 -6.46 6.00 -22.16
C LEU A 416 -6.36 7.38 -22.79
N LEU A 417 -7.48 7.95 -23.25
CA LEU A 417 -7.49 9.18 -24.04
C LEU A 417 -8.54 10.15 -23.51
N ASP A 418 -8.21 11.44 -23.55
CA ASP A 418 -9.17 12.54 -23.51
C ASP A 418 -9.49 13.04 -24.93
N GLY A 419 -10.35 14.04 -25.06
CA GLY A 419 -10.72 14.58 -26.37
C GLY A 419 -9.57 15.21 -27.16
N VAL A 420 -8.56 15.77 -26.48
CA VAL A 420 -7.37 16.35 -27.12
C VAL A 420 -6.49 15.21 -27.65
N ALA A 421 -6.23 14.20 -26.83
CA ALA A 421 -5.46 13.02 -27.19
C ALA A 421 -6.13 12.21 -28.31
N ALA A 422 -7.47 12.12 -28.34
CA ALA A 422 -8.20 11.48 -29.43
C ALA A 422 -8.03 12.24 -30.77
N THR A 423 -8.00 13.57 -30.72
CA THR A 423 -7.75 14.41 -31.91
C THR A 423 -6.31 14.24 -32.40
N GLU A 424 -5.34 14.24 -31.49
CA GLU A 424 -3.93 14.04 -31.82
C GLU A 424 -3.68 12.63 -32.38
N HIS A 425 -4.28 11.60 -31.76
CA HIS A 425 -4.26 10.23 -32.26
C HIS A 425 -4.73 10.17 -33.72
N LEU A 426 -5.85 10.85 -34.03
CA LEU A 426 -6.36 10.88 -35.40
C LEU A 426 -5.39 11.57 -36.38
N GLN A 427 -4.81 12.70 -35.99
CA GLN A 427 -3.87 13.44 -36.84
C GLN A 427 -2.60 12.63 -37.13
N GLN A 428 -2.02 11.99 -36.11
CA GLN A 428 -0.83 11.16 -36.27
C GLN A 428 -1.10 9.91 -37.10
N LEU A 429 -2.24 9.24 -36.87
CA LEU A 429 -2.64 8.08 -37.66
C LEU A 429 -2.84 8.44 -39.14
N GLY A 430 -3.47 9.60 -39.41
CA GLY A 430 -3.63 10.14 -40.75
C GLY A 430 -2.31 10.46 -41.43
N ALA A 431 -1.36 11.08 -40.71
CA ALA A 431 -0.03 11.38 -41.21
C ALA A 431 0.77 10.11 -41.54
N LEU A 432 0.76 9.12 -40.65
CA LEU A 432 1.39 7.81 -40.87
C LEU A 432 0.83 7.10 -42.10
N TYR A 433 -0.50 7.08 -42.23
CA TYR A 433 -1.15 6.46 -43.39
C TYR A 433 -0.89 7.22 -44.68
N ALA A 434 -0.87 8.56 -44.67
CA ALA A 434 -0.69 9.36 -45.88
C ALA A 434 0.76 9.39 -46.36
N LEU A 435 1.69 9.65 -45.44
CA LEU A 435 3.07 10.04 -45.75
C LEU A 435 4.11 8.96 -45.44
N SER A 436 3.74 7.89 -44.71
CA SER A 436 4.71 6.91 -44.18
C SER A 436 5.86 7.59 -43.41
N GLU A 437 5.54 8.65 -42.68
CA GLU A 437 6.50 9.44 -41.90
C GLU A 437 6.73 8.81 -40.51
N ASP A 438 7.98 8.74 -40.07
CA ASP A 438 8.30 8.29 -38.71
C ASP A 438 7.74 9.29 -37.67
N ILE A 439 7.01 8.78 -36.66
CA ILE A 439 6.61 9.61 -35.51
C ILE A 439 7.85 9.89 -34.66
N PRO A 440 8.11 11.16 -34.29
CA PRO A 440 9.18 11.48 -33.36
C PRO A 440 8.90 10.83 -32.00
N VAL A 441 9.82 9.97 -31.55
CA VAL A 441 9.81 9.42 -30.19
C VAL A 441 10.04 10.58 -29.22
N LEU A 442 9.00 10.93 -28.45
CA LEU A 442 9.15 11.88 -27.36
C LEU A 442 10.02 11.24 -26.28
N SER A 443 11.05 11.97 -25.85
CA SER A 443 11.89 11.52 -24.73
C SER A 443 11.03 11.46 -23.47
N ASP A 444 11.11 10.35 -22.74
CA ASP A 444 10.39 10.15 -21.49
C ASP A 444 10.98 11.03 -20.38
N THR A 445 10.57 12.30 -20.36
CA THR A 445 10.91 13.28 -19.32
C THR A 445 9.77 13.46 -18.33
N PHE A 446 8.74 12.59 -18.40
CA PHE A 446 7.52 12.74 -17.64
C PHE A 446 7.78 12.63 -16.13
N ASP A 447 8.69 11.75 -15.70
CA ASP A 447 9.12 11.65 -14.29
C ASP A 447 9.71 12.97 -13.77
N SER A 448 10.49 13.66 -14.61
CA SER A 448 11.05 14.98 -14.27
C SER A 448 9.96 16.06 -14.22
N TYR A 449 8.96 15.98 -15.10
CA TYR A 449 7.81 16.88 -15.09
C TYR A 449 6.91 16.66 -13.86
N VAL A 450 6.60 15.41 -13.51
CA VAL A 450 5.81 15.06 -12.32
C VAL A 450 6.52 15.53 -11.06
N SER A 451 7.83 15.29 -10.94
CA SER A 451 8.63 15.75 -9.80
C SER A 451 8.59 17.28 -9.67
N LEU A 452 8.81 18.00 -10.77
CA LEU A 452 8.72 19.47 -10.82
C LEU A 452 7.30 19.97 -10.47
N HIS A 453 6.27 19.31 -10.97
CA HIS A 453 4.88 19.67 -10.72
C HIS A 453 4.51 19.46 -9.25
N ARG A 454 4.91 18.35 -8.64
CA ARG A 454 4.69 18.09 -7.20
C ARG A 454 5.37 19.14 -6.33
N GLU A 455 6.62 19.49 -6.62
CA GLU A 455 7.35 20.55 -5.90
C GLU A 455 6.68 21.94 -6.00
N GLN A 456 5.93 22.19 -7.07
CA GLN A 456 5.29 23.48 -7.32
C GLN A 456 3.84 23.54 -6.83
N PHE A 457 3.08 22.45 -6.96
CA PHE A 457 1.63 22.46 -6.80
C PHE A 457 1.12 21.69 -5.58
N ASP A 458 1.88 20.72 -5.02
CA ASP A 458 1.47 20.01 -3.79
C ASP A 458 1.96 20.70 -2.51
N ARG A 459 2.22 22.00 -2.60
CA ARG A 459 2.71 22.80 -1.47
C ARG A 459 1.63 22.90 -0.40
N GLN A 460 2.07 22.95 0.86
CA GLN A 460 1.18 23.08 2.01
C GLN A 460 0.23 24.28 1.88
N GLU A 461 0.68 25.38 1.27
CA GLU A 461 -0.14 26.56 0.98
C GLU A 461 -1.26 26.28 -0.02
N VAL A 462 -1.00 25.51 -1.07
CA VAL A 462 -1.99 25.12 -2.10
C VAL A 462 -3.01 24.16 -1.50
N ASN A 463 -2.55 23.18 -0.72
CA ASN A 463 -3.42 22.25 -0.01
C ASN A 463 -4.31 22.97 1.01
N ALA A 464 -3.75 23.87 1.82
CA ALA A 464 -4.50 24.66 2.78
C ALA A 464 -5.52 25.58 2.10
N PHE A 465 -5.17 26.19 0.97
CA PHE A 465 -6.09 26.98 0.17
C PHE A 465 -7.31 26.16 -0.25
N TRP A 466 -7.12 24.99 -0.88
CA TRP A 466 -8.23 24.16 -1.32
C TRP A 466 -9.04 23.58 -0.18
N GLN A 467 -8.39 23.13 0.91
CA GLN A 467 -9.08 22.69 2.12
C GLN A 467 -9.97 23.80 2.70
N GLN A 468 -9.50 25.04 2.68
CA GLN A 468 -10.30 26.18 3.12
C GLN A 468 -11.45 26.49 2.16
N GLN A 469 -11.22 26.45 0.84
CA GLN A 469 -12.28 26.70 -0.16
C GLN A 469 -13.40 25.65 -0.07
N PHE A 470 -13.04 24.40 0.17
CA PHE A 470 -14.00 23.28 0.23
C PHE A 470 -14.48 22.95 1.65
N ALA A 471 -14.06 23.70 2.68
CA ALA A 471 -14.40 23.43 4.08
C ALA A 471 -15.92 23.45 4.37
N SER A 472 -16.70 24.14 3.53
CA SER A 472 -18.16 24.25 3.66
C SER A 472 -18.93 23.54 2.54
N VAL A 473 -18.25 22.79 1.67
CA VAL A 473 -18.94 22.06 0.60
C VAL A 473 -19.53 20.79 1.20
N GLU A 474 -20.84 20.62 1.04
CA GLU A 474 -21.51 19.39 1.42
C GLU A 474 -20.97 18.25 0.55
N ALA A 475 -20.57 17.14 1.19
CA ALA A 475 -20.16 15.95 0.48
C ALA A 475 -21.33 15.43 -0.38
N LEU A 476 -21.04 15.05 -1.62
CA LEU A 476 -21.97 14.34 -2.48
C LEU A 476 -22.29 12.98 -1.84
N THR A 477 -23.42 12.90 -1.15
CA THR A 477 -23.95 11.66 -0.60
C THR A 477 -24.82 11.01 -1.67
N MET A 478 -24.25 10.09 -2.44
CA MET A 478 -25.01 9.15 -3.26
C MET A 478 -25.38 7.96 -2.35
N PRO A 479 -26.63 7.81 -1.89
CA PRO A 479 -27.04 6.60 -1.19
C PRO A 479 -27.03 5.44 -2.19
N LEU A 480 -26.00 4.60 -2.12
CA LEU A 480 -25.94 3.34 -2.85
C LEU A 480 -27.07 2.44 -2.32
N SER A 481 -28.10 2.20 -3.14
CA SER A 481 -29.16 1.28 -2.78
C SER A 481 -28.59 -0.13 -2.68
N SER A 482 -28.64 -0.72 -1.48
CA SER A 482 -28.10 -2.03 -1.09
C SER A 482 -28.67 -3.25 -1.81
N GLY A 483 -29.37 -3.07 -2.94
CA GLY A 483 -30.12 -4.12 -3.63
C GLY A 483 -29.55 -4.61 -4.96
N GLN A 484 -28.47 -4.02 -5.48
CA GLN A 484 -27.88 -4.41 -6.78
C GLN A 484 -26.56 -5.18 -6.69
N PHE A 485 -25.96 -5.27 -5.50
CA PHE A 485 -24.75 -6.06 -5.31
C PHE A 485 -25.13 -7.51 -5.04
N GLY A 486 -24.83 -8.38 -6.01
CA GLY A 486 -24.73 -9.81 -5.73
C GLY A 486 -23.82 -10.01 -4.53
N ALA A 487 -24.29 -10.79 -3.56
CA ALA A 487 -23.62 -10.98 -2.28
C ALA A 487 -22.12 -11.25 -2.44
N GLY A 488 -21.29 -10.40 -1.84
CA GLY A 488 -19.85 -10.60 -1.67
C GLY A 488 -19.04 -9.33 -1.91
N GLU A 489 -18.59 -8.73 -0.81
CA GLU A 489 -17.31 -7.98 -0.69
C GLU A 489 -17.00 -6.94 -1.78
N LEU A 490 -17.24 -5.64 -1.50
CA LEU A 490 -16.37 -4.55 -2.00
C LEU A 490 -16.82 -3.16 -1.53
N ILE A 491 -18.10 -2.95 -1.19
CA ILE A 491 -18.66 -1.58 -1.26
C ILE A 491 -18.95 -0.93 0.11
N GLU A 492 -18.97 -1.67 1.21
CA GLU A 492 -19.24 -1.08 2.54
C GLU A 492 -18.06 -0.30 3.17
N ARG A 493 -16.91 -0.12 2.50
CA ARG A 493 -15.71 0.47 3.13
C ARG A 493 -15.05 1.64 2.43
N VAL A 494 -15.57 2.11 1.30
CA VAL A 494 -14.96 3.21 0.51
C VAL A 494 -15.60 4.58 0.79
N VAL A 495 -16.71 4.63 1.53
CA VAL A 495 -17.44 5.88 1.79
C VAL A 495 -17.74 6.01 3.28
N GLU A 496 -16.79 6.56 4.05
CA GLU A 496 -17.08 7.48 5.16
C GLU A 496 -15.80 8.30 5.48
N PRO A 497 -15.93 9.58 5.86
CA PRO A 497 -14.86 10.58 5.81
C PRO A 497 -13.74 10.43 6.85
#